data_AF-A0A345NMG1-F1
#
_entry.id   AF-A0A345NMG1-F1
#
_cell.length_a   1.000
_cell.length_b   1.000
_cell.length_c   1.000
_cell.angle_alpha   90.00
_cell.angle_beta   90.00
_cell.angle_gamma   90.00
#
_symmetry.space_group_name_H-M   'P 1'
#
loop_
_entity.id
_entity.type
_entity.pdbx_description
1 polymer ?
#
loop_
_entity_poly.entity_id
_entity_poly.type
_entity_poly.pdbx_seq_one_letter_code
_entity_poly.pdbx_strand_id
1 'polypeptide(L)'
;MPTGDPEEWTAADRARVDRLQVLLPGLVSRRVPFRLVEPGPVGGVARVRMADGTAFLAVSASPAALSRVLRALDTKHAVVVGSWERSAGGLSLFLSGVPGRHPVTLLLVGPDQPD
;
A
#
# COMPACT_ATOMS: atom_id res chain seq x y z
N MET A 1 -21.46 -13.78 0.76
CA MET A 1 -20.04 -13.36 0.71
C MET A 1 -20.06 -11.89 0.37
N PRO A 2 -19.72 -10.95 1.26
CA PRO A 2 -19.70 -9.55 0.86
C PRO A 2 -18.44 -9.33 0.02
N THR A 3 -18.65 -9.19 -1.28
CA THR A 3 -17.68 -8.66 -2.24
C THR A 3 -17.57 -7.18 -1.90
N GLY A 4 -16.56 -6.79 -1.14
CA GLY A 4 -16.32 -5.37 -0.83
C GLY A 4 -15.85 -4.68 -2.10
N ASP A 5 -16.80 -4.27 -2.94
CA ASP A 5 -16.52 -3.44 -4.09
C ASP A 5 -15.92 -2.11 -3.57
N PRO A 6 -14.87 -1.57 -4.23
CA PRO A 6 -14.30 -0.27 -3.87
C PRO A 6 -15.31 0.89 -3.95
N GLU A 7 -16.50 0.66 -4.51
CA GLU A 7 -17.61 1.61 -4.55
C GLU A 7 -18.40 1.73 -3.23
N GLU A 8 -18.30 0.75 -2.31
CA GLU A 8 -19.00 0.75 -1.00
C GLU A 8 -18.19 1.43 0.13
N TRP A 9 -17.32 2.39 -0.19
CA TRP A 9 -16.55 3.08 0.84
C TRP A 9 -17.43 3.98 1.70
N THR A 10 -17.51 3.63 2.98
CA THR A 10 -18.23 4.45 3.96
C THR A 10 -17.53 5.79 4.16
N ALA A 11 -18.24 6.80 4.71
CA ALA A 11 -17.63 8.09 5.05
C ALA A 11 -16.45 7.93 6.05
N ALA A 12 -16.49 6.90 6.90
CA ALA A 12 -15.42 6.57 7.84
C ALA A 12 -14.16 6.04 7.13
N ASP A 13 -14.33 5.22 6.08
CA ASP A 13 -13.21 4.71 5.28
C ASP A 13 -12.52 5.84 4.51
N ARG A 14 -13.30 6.77 3.96
CA ARG A 14 -12.77 7.98 3.32
C ARG A 14 -11.98 8.86 4.30
N ALA A 15 -12.50 9.13 5.48
CA ALA A 15 -11.81 9.93 6.50
C ALA A 15 -10.51 9.27 6.97
N ARG A 16 -10.46 7.93 7.03
CA ARG A 16 -9.25 7.17 7.36
C ARG A 16 -8.19 7.24 6.26
N VAL A 17 -8.60 7.13 4.99
CA VAL A 17 -7.73 7.29 3.82
C VAL A 17 -7.18 8.72 3.73
N ASP A 18 -7.98 9.73 4.08
CA ASP A 18 -7.53 11.13 4.14
C ASP A 18 -6.42 11.34 5.17
N ARG A 19 -6.44 10.64 6.32
CA ARG A 19 -5.31 10.71 7.27
C ARG A 19 -4.01 10.18 6.68
N LEU A 20 -4.07 9.17 5.81
CA LEU A 20 -2.86 8.64 5.17
C LEU A 20 -2.24 9.64 4.20
N GLN A 21 -3.02 10.52 3.58
CA GLN A 21 -2.48 11.60 2.73
C GLN A 21 -1.56 12.55 3.51
N VAL A 22 -1.78 12.72 4.81
CA VAL A 22 -0.90 13.53 5.66
C VAL A 22 0.45 12.83 5.86
N LEU A 23 0.48 11.51 5.93
CA LEU A 23 1.69 10.72 6.19
C LEU A 23 2.53 10.48 4.93
N LEU A 24 1.88 10.31 3.77
CA LEU A 24 2.50 9.92 2.50
C LEU A 24 3.65 10.86 2.05
N PRO A 25 3.52 12.20 2.11
CA PRO A 25 4.64 13.10 1.80
C PRO A 25 5.88 12.83 2.65
N GLY A 26 5.69 12.51 3.93
CA GLY A 26 6.79 12.15 4.84
C GLY A 26 7.45 10.83 4.46
N LEU A 27 6.66 9.83 4.07
CA LEU A 27 7.18 8.53 3.63
C LEU A 27 8.00 8.64 2.33
N VAL A 28 7.52 9.43 1.38
CA VAL A 28 8.20 9.67 0.09
C VAL A 28 9.48 10.47 0.28
N SER A 29 9.40 11.62 0.94
CA SER A 29 10.55 12.53 1.13
C SER A 29 11.70 11.85 1.89
N ARG A 30 11.38 11.07 2.92
CA ARG A 30 12.37 10.33 3.72
C ARG A 30 12.75 8.98 3.11
N ARG A 31 12.12 8.58 2.00
CA ARG A 31 12.29 7.27 1.35
C ARG A 31 12.18 6.11 2.35
N VAL A 32 11.17 6.14 3.20
CA VAL A 32 10.99 5.13 4.26
C VAL A 32 10.80 3.76 3.60
N PRO A 33 11.63 2.74 3.92
CA PRO A 33 11.52 1.45 3.28
C PRO A 33 10.38 0.62 3.84
N PHE A 34 9.84 -0.23 2.97
CA PHE A 34 8.96 -1.34 3.34
C PHE A 34 9.78 -2.30 4.19
N ARG A 35 9.22 -2.67 5.34
CA ARG A 35 9.84 -3.60 6.27
C ARG A 35 9.18 -4.98 6.20
N LEU A 36 7.87 -5.02 6.01
CA LEU A 36 7.10 -6.26 6.02
C LEU A 36 5.84 -6.12 5.16
N VAL A 37 5.49 -7.21 4.47
CA VAL A 37 4.23 -7.36 3.75
C VAL A 37 3.63 -8.70 4.18
N GLU A 38 2.43 -8.67 4.75
CA GLU A 38 1.72 -9.83 5.29
C GLU A 38 0.31 -9.94 4.70
N PRO A 39 -0.33 -11.12 4.76
CA PRO A 39 -1.75 -11.22 4.47
C PRO A 39 -2.57 -10.28 5.37
N GLY A 40 -3.51 -9.56 4.76
CA GLY A 40 -4.46 -8.69 5.45
C GLY A 40 -5.68 -9.46 6.00
N PRO A 41 -6.64 -8.75 6.62
CA PRO A 41 -7.81 -9.36 7.26
C PRO A 41 -8.82 -9.96 6.26
N VAL A 42 -8.73 -9.59 4.98
CA VAL A 42 -9.62 -10.05 3.90
C VAL A 42 -8.77 -10.57 2.74
N GLY A 43 -9.28 -11.57 2.02
CA GLY A 43 -8.61 -12.13 0.86
C GLY A 43 -8.26 -11.07 -0.19
N GLY A 44 -7.03 -11.12 -0.72
CA GLY A 44 -6.55 -10.17 -1.72
C GLY A 44 -5.99 -8.85 -1.15
N VAL A 45 -6.14 -8.60 0.15
CA VAL A 45 -5.56 -7.46 0.85
C VAL A 45 -4.25 -7.87 1.52
N ALA A 46 -3.26 -6.99 1.47
CA ALA A 46 -2.01 -7.13 2.21
C ALA A 46 -1.88 -6.03 3.27
N ARG A 47 -1.34 -6.40 4.42
CA ARG A 47 -0.84 -5.46 5.44
C ARG A 47 0.60 -5.12 5.09
N VAL A 48 0.90 -3.83 4.93
CA VAL A 48 2.23 -3.30 4.64
C VAL A 48 2.71 -2.51 5.85
N ARG A 49 3.90 -2.85 6.36
CA ARG A 49 4.56 -2.11 7.44
C ARG A 49 5.82 -1.44 6.93
N MET A 50 5.94 -0.17 7.21
CA MET A 50 7.09 0.68 6.91
C MET A 50 8.11 0.60 8.04
N ALA A 51 9.36 0.95 7.75
CA ALA A 51 10.43 0.94 8.74
C ALA A 51 10.26 1.99 9.86
N ASP A 52 9.48 3.05 9.63
CA ASP A 52 9.13 4.04 10.66
C ASP A 52 7.93 3.64 11.53
N GLY A 53 7.43 2.41 11.37
CA GLY A 53 6.30 1.87 12.12
C GLY A 53 4.94 2.16 11.49
N THR A 54 4.85 3.00 10.45
CA THR A 54 3.60 3.23 9.72
C THR A 54 3.10 1.92 9.12
N ALA A 55 1.82 1.62 9.30
CA ALA A 55 1.18 0.43 8.74
C ALA A 55 -0.11 0.78 8.00
N PHE A 56 -0.33 0.14 6.85
CA PHE A 56 -1.54 0.33 6.04
C PHE A 56 -1.92 -0.96 5.32
N LEU A 57 -3.18 -1.04 4.94
CA LEU A 57 -3.74 -2.08 4.10
C LEU A 57 -3.66 -1.64 2.64
N ALA A 58 -3.25 -2.55 1.77
CA ALA A 58 -3.12 -2.30 0.34
C ALA A 58 -3.53 -3.52 -0.49
N VAL A 59 -4.03 -3.26 -1.70
CA VAL A 59 -4.27 -4.28 -2.72
C VAL A 59 -3.36 -4.04 -3.93
N SER A 60 -3.17 -5.10 -4.71
CA SER A 60 -2.37 -5.05 -5.93
C SER A 60 -3.16 -4.32 -7.03
N ALA A 61 -2.62 -3.23 -7.59
CA ALA A 61 -3.26 -2.54 -8.72
C ALA A 61 -3.17 -3.35 -10.03
N SER A 62 -2.21 -4.27 -10.10
CA SER A 62 -2.00 -5.17 -11.24
C SER A 62 -1.73 -6.60 -10.78
N PRO A 63 -1.94 -7.61 -11.63
CA PRO A 63 -1.58 -8.98 -11.32
C PRO A 63 -0.11 -9.09 -10.87
N ALA A 64 0.14 -9.88 -9.83
CA ALA A 64 1.47 -10.18 -9.27
C ALA A 64 2.26 -8.99 -8.67
N ALA A 65 1.71 -7.77 -8.57
CA ALA A 65 2.44 -6.64 -8.01
C ALA A 65 2.91 -6.90 -6.56
N LEU A 66 2.02 -7.43 -5.69
CA LEU A 66 2.38 -7.84 -4.34
C LEU A 66 3.42 -8.97 -4.30
N SER A 67 3.31 -9.97 -5.16
CA SER A 67 4.29 -11.06 -5.26
C SER A 67 5.68 -10.55 -5.67
N ARG A 68 5.73 -9.53 -6.54
CA ARG A 68 6.99 -8.87 -6.92
C ARG A 68 7.61 -8.09 -5.76
N VAL A 69 6.79 -7.40 -4.95
CA VAL A 69 7.26 -6.72 -3.73
C VAL A 69 7.84 -7.73 -2.75
N LEU A 70 7.10 -8.80 -2.46
CA LEU A 70 7.56 -9.86 -1.55
C LEU A 70 8.89 -10.46 -2.01
N ARG A 71 9.02 -10.78 -3.30
CA ARG A 71 10.27 -11.26 -3.88
C ARG A 71 11.41 -10.24 -3.71
N ALA A 72 11.15 -8.95 -3.97
CA ALA A 72 12.17 -7.92 -3.83
C ALA A 72 12.66 -7.78 -2.37
N LEU A 73 11.75 -7.88 -1.40
CA LEU A 73 12.10 -7.86 0.03
C LEU A 73 12.90 -9.10 0.43
N ASP A 74 12.51 -10.28 -0.05
CA ASP A 74 13.22 -11.54 0.18
C ASP A 74 14.66 -11.47 -0.34
N THR A 75 14.86 -10.90 -1.53
CA THR A 75 16.19 -10.65 -2.12
C THR A 75 16.86 -9.36 -1.62
N LYS A 76 16.43 -8.83 -0.47
CA LYS A 76 17.03 -7.69 0.25
C LYS A 76 17.07 -6.36 -0.51
N HIS A 77 16.18 -6.14 -1.48
CA HIS A 77 16.02 -4.81 -2.07
C HIS A 77 15.26 -3.87 -1.14
N ALA A 78 15.73 -2.62 -1.07
CA ALA A 78 15.00 -1.54 -0.41
C ALA A 78 13.82 -1.09 -1.27
N VAL A 79 12.62 -1.57 -0.96
CA VAL A 79 11.37 -1.13 -1.58
C VAL A 79 10.86 0.11 -0.86
N VAL A 80 10.59 1.20 -1.58
CA VAL A 80 10.10 2.47 -1.01
C VAL A 80 8.92 3.01 -1.81
N VAL A 81 8.13 3.91 -1.22
CA VAL A 81 7.16 4.71 -1.99
C VAL A 81 7.93 5.79 -2.73
N GLY A 82 7.89 5.77 -4.07
CA GLY A 82 8.54 6.79 -4.91
C GLY A 82 7.63 8.00 -5.14
N SER A 83 6.35 7.74 -5.39
CA SER A 83 5.32 8.76 -5.50
C SER A 83 3.96 8.18 -5.12
N TRP A 84 2.97 9.05 -4.98
CA TRP A 84 1.58 8.67 -4.75
C TRP A 84 0.65 9.59 -5.52
N GLU A 85 -0.55 9.11 -5.81
CA GLU A 85 -1.58 9.85 -6.52
C GLU A 85 -2.94 9.61 -5.88
N ARG A 86 -3.73 10.68 -5.74
CA ARG A 86 -5.14 10.59 -5.37
C ARG A 86 -5.99 10.66 -6.63
N SER A 87 -6.84 9.65 -6.82
CA SER A 87 -7.84 9.62 -7.88
C SER A 87 -9.24 9.40 -7.29
N ALA A 88 -10.27 9.40 -8.14
CA ALA A 88 -11.63 9.04 -7.74
C ALA A 88 -11.71 7.62 -7.14
N GLY A 89 -10.84 6.70 -7.58
CA GLY A 89 -10.78 5.31 -7.10
C GLY A 89 -9.93 5.10 -5.85
N GLY A 90 -9.41 6.15 -5.23
CA GLY A 90 -8.61 6.08 -4.00
C GLY A 90 -7.17 6.56 -4.16
N LEU A 91 -6.29 6.09 -3.25
CA LEU A 91 -4.87 6.45 -3.23
C LEU A 91 -4.01 5.36 -3.85
N SER A 92 -3.26 5.71 -4.88
CA SER A 92 -2.30 4.84 -5.54
C SER A 92 -0.88 5.14 -5.04
N LEU A 93 -0.12 4.10 -4.74
CA LEU A 93 1.31 4.16 -4.38
C LEU A 93 2.14 3.60 -5.52
N PHE A 94 3.09 4.39 -6.03
CA PHE A 94 4.06 3.95 -7.02
C PHE A 94 5.36 3.59 -6.33
N LEU A 95 5.75 2.33 -6.43
CA LEU A 95 6.88 1.79 -5.70
C LEU A 95 8.18 1.89 -6.50
N SER A 96 9.26 2.16 -5.78
CA SER A 96 10.64 2.14 -6.28
C SER A 96 11.42 1.01 -5.61
N GLY A 97 12.45 0.51 -6.27
CA GLY A 97 13.32 -0.56 -5.75
C GLY A 97 12.79 -1.98 -5.97
N VAL A 98 11.65 -2.14 -6.67
CA VAL A 98 11.16 -3.45 -7.11
C VAL A 98 11.71 -3.76 -8.51
N PRO A 99 12.49 -4.84 -8.70
CA PRO A 99 13.02 -5.19 -10.02
C PRO A 99 11.92 -5.49 -11.07
N GLY A 100 12.21 -5.19 -12.33
CA GLY A 100 11.38 -5.52 -13.50
C GLY A 100 11.15 -4.33 -14.44
N ARG A 101 10.53 -4.62 -15.60
CA ARG A 101 10.29 -3.62 -16.66
C ARG A 101 9.13 -2.68 -16.37
N HIS A 102 8.13 -3.15 -15.64
CA HIS A 102 6.93 -2.38 -15.35
C HIS A 102 6.95 -1.86 -13.91
N PRO A 103 6.54 -0.60 -13.70
CA PRO A 103 6.38 -0.04 -12.36
C PRO A 103 5.40 -0.88 -11.54
N VAL A 104 5.60 -0.88 -10.23
CA VAL A 104 4.72 -1.58 -9.29
C VAL A 104 3.85 -0.55 -8.61
N THR A 105 2.53 -0.75 -8.72
CA THR A 105 1.53 0.13 -8.12
C THR A 105 0.69 -0.67 -7.12
N LEU A 106 0.48 -0.09 -5.94
CA LEU A 106 -0.44 -0.61 -4.93
C LEU A 106 -1.57 0.40 -4.72
N LEU A 107 -2.78 -0.09 -4.49
CA LEU A 107 -3.92 0.74 -4.07
C LEU A 107 -4.05 0.66 -2.56
N LEU A 108 -4.09 1.83 -1.92
CA LEU A 108 -4.26 1.96 -0.48
C LEU A 108 -5.73 1.72 -0.14
N VAL A 109 -5.99 0.76 0.75
CA VAL A 109 -7.33 0.48 1.27
C VAL A 109 -7.60 1.33 2.51
N GLY A 110 -6.61 1.50 3.37
CA GLY A 110 -6.76 2.27 4.61
C GLY A 110 -5.65 2.00 5.61
N PRO A 111 -5.70 2.63 6.80
CA PRO A 111 -4.73 2.40 7.85
C PRO A 111 -4.93 1.01 8.45
N ASP A 112 -3.82 0.38 8.82
CA ASP A 112 -3.87 -0.88 9.57
C ASP A 112 -3.91 -0.54 11.07
N GLN A 113 -5.09 -0.56 11.66
CA GLN A 113 -5.26 -0.36 13.10
C GLN A 113 -5.37 -1.72 13.80
N PRO A 114 -4.72 -1.93 14.96
CA PRO A 114 -5.15 -2.96 15.88
C PRO A 114 -6.55 -2.61 16.41
N ASP A 115 -7.42 -3.61 16.51
CA ASP A 115 -8.76 -3.52 17.14
C ASP A 115 -8.69 -2.95 18.57
#